data_AF-S3D5C2-F1
#
_entry.id   AF-S3D5C2-F1
#
_cell.length_a   1.000
_cell.length_b   1.000
_cell.length_c   1.000
_cell.angle_alpha   90.00
_cell.angle_beta   90.00
_cell.angle_gamma   90.00
#
_symmetry.space_group_name_H-M   'P 1'
#
loop_
_entity.id
_entity.type
_entity.pdbx_description
1 polymer ?
#
loop_
_entity_poly.entity_id
_entity_poly.type
_entity_poly.pdbx_seq_one_letter_code
_entity_poly.pdbx_strand_id
1 'polypeptide(L)'
;MILSSEKLWESVTGGVVLKCNAKLVAKIIRVNDDYTEYTTLQYLATHAADLPVPKPHGLVRFGSARIMFMTYFPNMTLEAAWSGLTIENKVGIQVQLDGIFTKLRTLKGEGRFGGVNGEGVRDDHREDHTSQAIITTIAEFEDFQFSIPPYSRMPWIMFLRSLLPSASSGTVFTHGDVRTANIMVDRDESGDYFVTGVIDWETSEFYPEYFESSKILYLFNVHDQSDWWRYIPECIAPAKHPERWLVGRLWNQCVTRD
;
A
#
# COMPACT_ATOMS: atom_id res chain seq x y z
N MET A 1 4.38 6.96 31.07
CA MET A 1 3.13 7.67 30.73
C MET A 1 2.78 7.37 29.27
N ILE A 2 2.35 6.13 28.99
CA ILE A 2 1.90 5.65 27.66
C ILE A 2 0.51 4.98 27.80
N LEU A 3 0.24 4.37 28.96
CA LEU A 3 -1.07 3.80 29.33
C LEU A 3 -2.24 4.81 29.37
N SER A 4 -1.97 6.11 29.26
CA SER A 4 -2.96 7.19 29.23
C SER A 4 -3.02 7.90 27.87
N SER A 5 -2.31 7.40 26.86
CA SER A 5 -2.34 7.95 25.50
C SER A 5 -3.66 7.59 24.79
N GLU A 6 -4.16 8.51 23.99
CA GLU A 6 -5.28 8.26 23.06
C GLU A 6 -4.88 7.15 22.09
N LYS A 7 -5.67 6.08 22.04
CA LYS A 7 -5.51 4.95 21.13
C LYS A 7 -6.21 5.27 19.82
N LEU A 8 -5.44 5.44 18.75
CA LEU A 8 -5.95 5.82 17.43
C LEU A 8 -6.42 4.59 16.65
N TRP A 9 -5.74 3.46 16.80
CA TRP A 9 -6.04 2.21 16.09
C TRP A 9 -5.50 1.00 16.85
N GLU A 10 -6.12 -0.17 16.68
CA GLU A 10 -5.65 -1.45 17.22
C GLU A 10 -6.10 -2.61 16.32
N SER A 11 -5.19 -3.57 16.11
CA SER A 11 -5.46 -4.88 15.50
C SER A 11 -4.86 -5.98 16.39
N VAL A 12 -5.54 -7.14 16.42
CA VAL A 12 -5.09 -8.32 17.16
C VAL A 12 -3.73 -8.82 16.63
N THR A 13 -3.47 -8.67 15.33
CA THR A 13 -2.23 -9.07 14.65
C THR A 13 -1.29 -7.89 14.39
N GLY A 14 -1.82 -6.78 13.86
CA GLY A 14 -1.04 -5.60 13.46
C GLY A 14 -0.56 -4.69 14.60
N GLY A 15 -1.00 -4.91 15.85
CA GLY A 15 -0.56 -4.14 17.01
C GLY A 15 -1.41 -2.91 17.29
N VAL A 16 -0.82 -1.82 17.81
CA VAL A 16 -1.59 -0.66 18.30
C VAL A 16 -0.91 0.68 17.97
N VAL A 17 -1.68 1.66 17.51
CA VAL A 17 -1.21 3.04 17.27
C VAL A 17 -1.69 3.96 18.39
N LEU A 18 -0.74 4.58 19.08
CA LEU A 18 -0.98 5.50 20.18
C LEU A 18 -0.55 6.92 19.82
N LYS A 19 -1.36 7.91 20.17
CA LYS A 19 -1.02 9.33 20.06
C LYS A 19 -0.08 9.73 21.20
N CYS A 20 1.11 10.20 20.86
CA CYS A 20 2.08 10.68 21.84
C CYS A 20 1.88 12.17 22.14
N ASN A 21 1.64 12.97 21.10
CA ASN A 21 1.32 14.41 21.19
C ASN A 21 0.76 14.91 19.84
N ALA A 22 0.58 16.22 19.69
CA ALA A 22 0.04 16.86 18.49
C ALA A 22 0.88 16.71 17.19
N LYS A 23 2.07 16.08 17.25
CA LYS A 23 2.96 15.86 16.09
C LYS A 23 3.48 14.44 15.95
N LEU A 24 3.19 13.55 16.90
CA LEU A 24 3.86 12.25 17.02
C LEU A 24 2.89 11.13 17.41
N VAL A 25 2.97 10.01 16.70
CA VAL A 25 2.37 8.72 17.08
C VAL A 25 3.43 7.67 17.38
N ALA A 26 3.05 6.63 18.09
CA ALA A 26 3.80 5.41 18.30
C ALA A 26 3.00 4.21 17.77
N LYS A 27 3.46 3.57 16.68
CA LYS A 27 2.95 2.26 16.21
C LYS A 27 3.73 1.17 16.95
N ILE A 28 3.02 0.43 17.81
CA ILE A 28 3.57 -0.68 18.60
C ILE A 28 3.28 -1.98 17.86
N ILE A 29 4.30 -2.51 17.19
CA ILE A 29 4.24 -3.76 16.44
C ILE A 29 4.63 -4.90 17.38
N ARG A 30 3.84 -5.99 17.38
CA ARG A 30 4.09 -7.18 18.20
C ARG A 30 4.49 -8.34 17.29
N VAL A 31 5.43 -9.17 17.76
CA VAL A 31 5.80 -10.49 17.19
C VAL A 31 6.54 -10.46 15.84
N ASN A 32 6.17 -9.56 14.91
CA ASN A 32 6.71 -9.37 13.55
C ASN A 32 7.52 -10.56 12.96
N ASP A 33 8.81 -10.44 12.59
CA ASP A 33 9.87 -9.51 13.03
C ASP A 33 10.39 -8.54 11.91
N ASP A 34 9.50 -8.06 11.01
CA ASP A 34 9.71 -7.15 9.86
C ASP A 34 10.00 -5.66 10.21
N TYR A 35 10.85 -5.02 9.39
CA TYR A 35 11.27 -3.62 9.49
C TYR A 35 10.79 -2.73 8.32
N THR A 36 10.10 -3.30 7.31
CA THR A 36 9.79 -2.64 6.03
C THR A 36 9.17 -1.26 6.19
N GLU A 37 8.15 -1.08 7.04
CA GLU A 37 7.52 0.24 7.20
C GLU A 37 8.54 1.29 7.66
N TYR A 38 9.39 0.97 8.64
CA TYR A 38 10.38 1.93 9.14
C TYR A 38 11.46 2.23 8.10
N THR A 39 11.98 1.22 7.38
CA THR A 39 12.99 1.42 6.33
C THR A 39 12.40 2.19 5.15
N THR A 40 11.16 1.92 4.75
CA THR A 40 10.42 2.68 3.74
C THR A 40 10.25 4.14 4.15
N LEU A 41 9.80 4.43 5.38
CA LEU A 41 9.65 5.81 5.84
C LEU A 41 11.01 6.55 5.89
N GLN A 42 12.11 5.87 6.20
CA GLN A 42 13.46 6.43 6.10
C GLN A 42 13.88 6.72 4.65
N TYR A 43 13.59 5.78 3.74
CA TYR A 43 13.85 5.92 2.32
C TYR A 43 13.08 7.11 1.72
N LEU A 44 11.77 7.22 1.98
CA LEU A 44 10.93 8.30 1.50
C LEU A 44 11.30 9.65 2.10
N ALA A 45 11.63 9.72 3.40
CA ALA A 45 12.13 10.93 4.03
C ALA A 45 13.45 11.44 3.42
N THR A 46 14.20 10.57 2.74
CA THR A 46 15.46 10.91 2.06
C THR A 46 15.23 11.26 0.58
N HIS A 47 14.40 10.51 -0.15
CA HIS A 47 14.28 10.60 -1.61
C HIS A 47 13.02 11.32 -2.11
N ALA A 48 12.02 11.53 -1.25
CA ALA A 48 10.72 12.10 -1.59
C ALA A 48 10.15 12.95 -0.42
N ALA A 49 11.00 13.80 0.17
CA ALA A 49 10.72 14.55 1.39
C ALA A 49 9.59 15.60 1.29
N ASP A 50 9.12 15.89 0.07
CA ASP A 50 7.99 16.75 -0.26
C ASP A 50 6.64 16.01 -0.33
N LEU A 51 6.64 14.68 -0.31
CA LEU A 51 5.42 13.88 -0.24
C LEU A 51 4.80 13.93 1.17
N PRO A 52 3.46 13.92 1.29
CA PRO A 52 2.76 13.90 2.57
C PRO A 52 2.79 12.50 3.19
N VAL A 53 3.96 12.09 3.69
CA VAL A 53 4.19 10.76 4.31
C VAL A 53 4.68 10.90 5.75
N PRO A 54 4.46 9.92 6.63
CA PRO A 54 4.97 9.96 7.99
C PRO A 54 6.50 10.10 7.97
N LYS A 55 7.05 11.09 8.69
CA LYS A 55 8.50 11.15 8.88
C LYS A 55 8.87 10.22 10.04
N PRO A 56 9.90 9.36 9.90
CA PRO A 56 10.35 8.51 11.00
C PRO A 56 11.11 9.37 12.02
N HIS A 57 10.73 9.29 13.29
CA HIS A 57 11.41 9.97 14.41
C HIS A 57 12.24 9.00 15.26
N GLY A 58 12.04 7.69 15.10
CA GLY A 58 12.89 6.65 15.69
C GLY A 58 12.20 5.29 15.80
N LEU A 59 12.99 4.24 16.02
CA LEU A 59 12.51 2.89 16.26
C LEU A 59 13.18 2.33 17.50
N VAL A 60 12.40 1.74 18.41
CA VAL A 60 12.92 1.10 19.64
C VAL A 60 12.44 -0.34 19.72
N ARG A 61 13.37 -1.29 19.93
CA ARG A 61 13.09 -2.71 20.11
C ARG A 61 13.09 -3.07 21.60
N PHE A 62 12.00 -3.67 22.08
CA PHE A 62 11.83 -4.19 23.43
C PHE A 62 11.46 -5.68 23.37
N GLY A 63 12.46 -6.55 23.30
CA GLY A 63 12.26 -7.98 23.10
C GLY A 63 11.61 -8.29 21.74
N SER A 64 10.40 -8.86 21.79
CA SER A 64 9.54 -9.15 20.63
C SER A 64 8.55 -8.03 20.28
N ALA A 65 8.55 -6.92 21.03
CA ALA A 65 7.78 -5.73 20.72
C ALA A 65 8.68 -4.65 20.11
N ARG A 66 8.12 -3.85 19.22
CA ARG A 66 8.79 -2.71 18.58
C ARG A 66 7.90 -1.49 18.67
N ILE A 67 8.51 -0.33 18.87
CA ILE A 67 7.80 0.95 18.94
C ILE A 67 8.42 1.86 17.89
N MET A 68 7.69 2.07 16.80
CA MET A 68 8.03 3.03 15.76
C MET A 68 7.38 4.37 16.09
N PHE A 69 8.20 5.42 16.18
CA PHE A 69 7.75 6.79 16.35
C PHE A 69 7.73 7.49 14.99
N MET A 70 6.58 8.01 14.59
CA MET A 70 6.40 8.68 13.30
C MET A 70 5.48 9.91 13.40
N THR A 71 5.50 10.78 12.38
CA THR A 71 4.65 11.97 12.32
C THR A 71 3.16 11.61 12.51
N TYR A 72 2.48 12.35 13.37
CA TYR A 72 1.01 12.33 13.48
C TYR A 72 0.38 13.25 12.43
N PHE A 73 -0.60 12.73 11.69
CA PHE A 73 -1.51 13.54 10.89
C PHE A 73 -2.81 13.78 11.69
N PRO A 74 -3.20 15.04 11.91
CA PRO A 74 -4.41 15.36 12.66
C PRO A 74 -5.69 15.10 11.85
N ASN A 75 -6.83 15.32 12.50
CA ASN A 75 -8.18 15.20 11.95
C ASN A 75 -8.61 13.76 11.65
N MET A 76 -8.87 13.41 10.39
CA MET A 76 -9.65 12.23 10.03
C MET A 76 -9.10 11.48 8.81
N THR A 77 -9.42 10.19 8.73
CA THR A 77 -9.21 9.41 7.51
C THR A 77 -10.20 9.83 6.44
N LEU A 78 -9.83 9.60 5.17
CA LEU A 78 -10.72 9.78 4.03
C LEU A 78 -11.94 8.87 4.14
N GLU A 79 -11.79 7.68 4.73
CA GLU A 79 -12.89 6.77 5.06
C GLU A 79 -13.94 7.42 5.97
N ALA A 80 -13.52 8.05 7.07
CA ALA A 80 -14.42 8.73 8.00
C ALA A 80 -15.11 9.96 7.37
N ALA A 81 -14.46 10.62 6.40
CA ALA A 81 -15.04 11.72 5.64
C ALA A 81 -15.98 11.27 4.51
N TRP A 82 -15.80 10.05 3.98
CA TRP A 82 -16.23 9.65 2.63
C TRP A 82 -17.72 9.86 2.32
N SER A 83 -18.59 9.55 3.29
CA SER A 83 -20.05 9.66 3.16
C SER A 83 -20.56 11.10 3.17
N GLY A 84 -19.74 12.07 3.61
CA GLY A 84 -20.05 13.50 3.65
C GLY A 84 -19.40 14.33 2.54
N LEU A 85 -18.68 13.70 1.60
CA LEU A 85 -18.03 14.39 0.48
C LEU A 85 -19.00 14.66 -0.66
N THR A 86 -18.94 15.86 -1.24
CA THR A 86 -19.56 16.11 -2.55
C THR A 86 -18.76 15.44 -3.67
N ILE A 87 -19.33 15.38 -4.89
CA ILE A 87 -18.61 14.85 -6.06
C ILE A 87 -17.36 15.70 -6.32
N GLU A 88 -17.47 17.01 -6.18
CA GLU A 88 -16.39 17.98 -6.38
C GLU A 88 -15.25 17.74 -5.37
N ASN A 89 -15.56 17.50 -4.09
CA ASN A 89 -14.53 17.13 -3.11
C ASN A 89 -13.85 15.81 -3.47
N LYS A 90 -14.61 14.77 -3.88
CA LYS A 90 -14.03 13.46 -4.26
C LYS A 90 -13.10 13.59 -5.47
N VAL A 91 -13.48 14.37 -6.49
CA VAL A 91 -12.63 14.69 -7.65
C VAL A 91 -11.40 15.50 -7.24
N GLY A 92 -11.56 16.51 -6.37
CA GLY A 92 -10.43 17.32 -5.86
C GLY A 92 -9.41 16.49 -5.09
N ILE A 93 -9.86 15.49 -4.31
CA ILE A 93 -9.01 14.54 -3.60
C ILE A 93 -8.33 13.57 -4.58
N GLN A 94 -9.06 13.05 -5.58
CA GLN A 94 -8.49 12.19 -6.64
C GLN A 94 -7.32 12.87 -7.37
N VAL A 95 -7.46 14.15 -7.73
CA VAL A 95 -6.40 14.94 -8.39
C VAL A 95 -5.18 15.12 -7.48
N GLN A 96 -5.38 15.41 -6.19
CA GLN A 96 -4.28 15.52 -5.23
C GLN A 96 -3.52 14.20 -5.07
N LEU A 97 -4.25 13.10 -4.92
CA LEU A 97 -3.66 11.77 -4.83
C LEU A 97 -2.92 11.39 -6.12
N ASP A 98 -3.44 11.72 -7.30
CA ASP A 98 -2.74 11.44 -8.56
C ASP A 98 -1.41 12.19 -8.66
N GLY A 99 -1.35 13.44 -8.21
CA GLY A 99 -0.09 14.17 -8.06
C GLY A 99 0.90 13.50 -7.10
N ILE A 100 0.41 12.98 -5.96
CA ILE A 100 1.22 12.26 -4.96
C ILE A 100 1.76 10.95 -5.53
N PHE A 101 0.89 10.09 -6.10
CA PHE A 101 1.27 8.78 -6.61
C PHE A 101 2.10 8.88 -7.90
N THR A 102 1.83 9.85 -8.78
CA THR A 102 2.68 10.12 -9.96
C THR A 102 4.09 10.49 -9.53
N LYS A 103 4.25 11.36 -8.52
CA LYS A 103 5.57 11.67 -7.94
C LYS A 103 6.22 10.42 -7.30
N LEU A 104 5.50 9.67 -6.47
CA LEU A 104 6.00 8.45 -5.82
C LEU A 104 6.59 7.47 -6.85
N ARG A 105 5.89 7.29 -7.97
CA ARG A 105 6.24 6.35 -9.04
C ARG A 105 7.42 6.83 -9.91
N THR A 106 7.92 8.05 -9.71
CA THR A 106 9.21 8.48 -10.27
C THR A 106 10.39 7.77 -9.61
N LEU A 107 10.25 7.34 -8.35
CA LEU A 107 11.26 6.56 -7.64
C LEU A 107 11.42 5.19 -8.31
N LYS A 108 12.67 4.82 -8.62
CA LYS A 108 13.04 3.58 -9.32
C LYS A 108 13.93 2.73 -8.43
N GLY A 109 13.63 1.43 -8.40
CA GLY A 109 14.53 0.42 -7.83
C GLY A 109 15.65 0.11 -8.83
N GLU A 110 16.83 -0.23 -8.33
CA GLU A 110 18.06 -0.49 -9.10
C GLU A 110 18.01 -1.82 -9.88
N GLY A 111 17.02 -1.98 -10.77
CA GLY A 111 16.81 -3.21 -11.55
C GLY A 111 16.33 -4.42 -10.75
N ARG A 112 15.80 -4.20 -9.54
CA ARG A 112 15.32 -5.23 -8.61
C ARG A 112 13.91 -4.89 -8.11
N PHE A 113 13.11 -5.93 -7.85
CA PHE A 113 11.84 -5.82 -7.14
C PHE A 113 11.99 -6.19 -5.65
N GLY A 114 11.07 -5.71 -4.81
CA GLY A 114 11.08 -5.90 -3.36
C GLY A 114 11.39 -4.62 -2.57
N GLY A 115 11.68 -4.78 -1.28
CA GLY A 115 11.83 -3.68 -0.33
C GLY A 115 13.10 -2.83 -0.49
N VAL A 116 13.05 -1.64 0.13
CA VAL A 116 14.07 -0.58 -0.02
C VAL A 116 15.44 -0.93 0.57
N ASN A 117 15.51 -1.95 1.44
CA ASN A 117 16.72 -2.39 2.13
C ASN A 117 17.14 -3.81 1.66
N GLY A 118 16.67 -4.20 0.46
CA GLY A 118 17.04 -5.45 -0.20
C GLY A 118 16.19 -6.65 0.22
N GLU A 119 15.09 -6.43 0.94
CA GLU A 119 14.03 -7.40 1.12
C GLU A 119 13.54 -7.90 -0.26
N GLY A 120 13.27 -9.20 -0.37
CA GLY A 120 12.73 -9.75 -1.61
C GLY A 120 11.22 -9.52 -1.74
N VAL A 121 10.66 -10.01 -2.84
CA VAL A 121 9.26 -9.78 -3.25
C VAL A 121 8.27 -10.47 -2.33
N ARG A 122 7.13 -9.82 -2.06
CA ARG A 122 5.98 -10.34 -1.31
C ARG A 122 4.70 -10.36 -2.16
N ASP A 123 3.76 -11.26 -1.86
CA ASP A 123 2.41 -11.17 -2.39
C ASP A 123 1.35 -11.41 -1.29
N ASP A 124 0.74 -10.32 -0.82
CA ASP A 124 -0.23 -10.31 0.29
C ASP A 124 -1.54 -11.08 0.02
N HIS A 125 -1.70 -11.78 -1.11
CA HIS A 125 -2.73 -12.83 -1.23
C HIS A 125 -2.52 -13.95 -0.19
N ARG A 126 -1.30 -14.14 0.32
CA ARG A 126 -1.00 -14.94 1.53
C ARG A 126 0.14 -14.30 2.32
N GLU A 127 -0.05 -14.11 3.63
CA GLU A 127 0.92 -13.46 4.53
C GLU A 127 2.32 -14.14 4.54
N ASP A 128 2.40 -15.44 4.18
CA ASP A 128 3.65 -16.21 4.12
C ASP A 128 4.30 -16.27 2.72
N HIS A 129 3.64 -15.76 1.66
CA HIS A 129 4.15 -15.85 0.29
C HIS A 129 5.19 -14.77 0.00
N THR A 130 6.44 -15.05 0.38
CA THR A 130 7.59 -14.18 0.20
C THR A 130 8.73 -14.89 -0.54
N SER A 131 9.43 -14.19 -1.42
CA SER A 131 10.65 -14.64 -2.07
C SER A 131 11.86 -14.04 -1.39
N GLN A 132 12.83 -14.87 -1.02
CA GLN A 132 14.19 -14.40 -0.66
C GLN A 132 15.13 -14.38 -1.87
N ALA A 133 14.67 -14.82 -3.05
CA ALA A 133 15.44 -14.76 -4.28
C ALA A 133 15.40 -13.36 -4.88
N ILE A 134 16.51 -12.95 -5.51
CA ILE A 134 16.61 -11.67 -6.21
C ILE A 134 15.79 -11.77 -7.51
N ILE A 135 14.67 -11.06 -7.57
CA ILE A 135 13.82 -10.97 -8.77
C ILE A 135 14.15 -9.67 -9.51
N THR A 136 14.50 -9.78 -10.80
CA THR A 136 14.98 -8.65 -11.63
C THR A 136 14.17 -8.46 -12.91
N THR A 137 13.46 -9.50 -13.35
CA THR A 137 12.71 -9.51 -14.60
C THR A 137 11.21 -9.68 -14.36
N ILE A 138 10.41 -9.16 -15.29
CA ILE A 138 8.95 -9.35 -15.29
C ILE A 138 8.58 -10.84 -15.34
N ALA A 139 9.35 -11.66 -16.04
CA ALA A 139 9.09 -13.11 -16.14
C ALA A 139 9.25 -13.79 -14.78
N GLU A 140 10.35 -13.53 -14.05
CA GLU A 140 10.56 -14.06 -12.69
C GLU A 140 9.51 -13.55 -11.70
N PHE A 141 9.08 -12.29 -11.85
CA PHE A 141 8.04 -11.70 -11.01
C PHE A 141 6.66 -12.36 -11.26
N GLU A 142 6.26 -12.55 -12.51
CA GLU A 142 5.02 -13.24 -12.86
C GLU A 142 5.07 -14.72 -12.47
N ASP A 143 6.22 -15.38 -12.62
CA ASP A 143 6.45 -16.75 -12.11
C ASP A 143 6.23 -16.82 -10.59
N PHE A 144 6.72 -15.83 -9.84
CA PHE A 144 6.47 -15.72 -8.41
C PHE A 144 4.99 -15.49 -8.08
N GLN A 145 4.29 -14.59 -8.77
CA GLN A 145 2.87 -14.31 -8.52
C GLN A 145 1.97 -15.54 -8.74
N PHE A 146 2.26 -16.33 -9.78
CA PHE A 146 1.56 -17.58 -10.07
C PHE A 146 2.14 -18.83 -9.37
N SER A 147 3.05 -18.64 -8.39
CA SER A 147 3.60 -19.75 -7.60
C SER A 147 2.87 -20.03 -6.28
N ILE A 148 1.94 -19.16 -5.88
CA ILE A 148 1.12 -19.33 -4.67
C ILE A 148 0.38 -20.69 -4.74
N PRO A 149 0.49 -21.55 -3.71
CA PRO A 149 -0.26 -22.81 -3.67
C PRO A 149 -1.78 -22.61 -3.62
N PRO A 150 -2.57 -23.56 -4.15
CA PRO A 150 -2.12 -24.81 -4.72
C PRO A 150 -1.82 -24.70 -6.23
N TYR A 151 -0.75 -25.38 -6.65
CA TYR A 151 -0.32 -25.62 -8.04
C TYR A 151 0.23 -24.42 -8.83
N SER A 152 1.52 -24.46 -9.19
CA SER A 152 2.14 -23.56 -10.18
C SER A 152 2.12 -24.11 -11.63
N ARG A 153 1.40 -25.21 -11.87
CA ARG A 153 1.45 -26.00 -13.14
C ARG A 153 0.08 -26.43 -13.68
N MET A 154 -1.00 -25.81 -13.24
CA MET A 154 -2.35 -26.14 -13.75
C MET A 154 -2.59 -25.51 -15.14
N PRO A 155 -3.33 -26.18 -16.05
CA PRO A 155 -3.76 -25.60 -17.32
C PRO A 155 -4.48 -24.26 -17.16
N TRP A 156 -5.19 -24.06 -16.04
CA TRP A 156 -5.82 -22.79 -15.68
C TRP A 156 -4.83 -21.63 -15.54
N ILE A 157 -3.66 -21.84 -14.92
CA ILE A 157 -2.64 -20.79 -14.79
C ILE A 157 -1.99 -20.50 -16.15
N MET A 158 -1.74 -21.53 -16.96
CA MET A 158 -1.27 -21.33 -18.34
C MET A 158 -2.27 -20.50 -19.16
N PHE A 159 -3.57 -20.74 -18.98
CA PHE A 159 -4.62 -19.92 -19.57
C PHE A 159 -4.61 -18.48 -19.03
N LEU A 160 -4.61 -18.27 -17.70
CA LEU A 160 -4.54 -16.93 -17.11
C LEU A 160 -3.33 -16.13 -17.61
N ARG A 161 -2.16 -16.77 -17.70
CA ARG A 161 -0.93 -16.14 -18.23
C ARG A 161 -1.02 -15.82 -19.72
N SER A 162 -1.73 -16.63 -20.51
CA SER A 162 -1.96 -16.35 -21.94
C SER A 162 -2.83 -15.12 -22.20
N LEU A 163 -3.54 -14.61 -21.19
CA LEU A 163 -4.33 -13.38 -21.25
C LEU A 163 -3.53 -12.12 -20.86
N LEU A 164 -2.31 -12.26 -20.34
CA LEU A 164 -1.51 -11.12 -19.90
C LEU A 164 -0.76 -10.46 -21.07
N PRO A 165 -0.86 -9.13 -21.24
CA PRO A 165 -0.05 -8.40 -22.21
C PRO A 165 1.40 -8.29 -21.72
N SER A 166 2.38 -8.22 -22.63
CA SER A 166 3.77 -7.90 -22.28
C SER A 166 3.86 -6.62 -21.45
N ALA A 167 4.64 -6.62 -20.37
CA ALA A 167 4.88 -5.44 -19.54
C ALA A 167 6.29 -4.87 -19.73
N SER A 168 6.45 -3.58 -19.40
CA SER A 168 7.76 -2.92 -19.33
C SER A 168 8.59 -3.49 -18.17
N SER A 169 9.91 -3.57 -18.35
CA SER A 169 10.86 -3.98 -17.30
C SER A 169 11.17 -2.89 -16.27
N GLY A 170 10.41 -1.78 -16.29
CA GLY A 170 10.61 -0.66 -15.39
C GLY A 170 10.01 -0.92 -14.01
N THR A 171 10.77 -0.56 -12.97
CA THR A 171 10.26 -0.50 -11.60
C THR A 171 9.54 0.83 -11.33
N VAL A 172 8.66 0.83 -10.34
CA VAL A 172 8.09 2.00 -9.67
C VAL A 172 8.07 1.71 -8.17
N PHE A 173 8.22 2.72 -7.33
CA PHE A 173 7.87 2.56 -5.93
C PHE A 173 6.34 2.59 -5.77
N THR A 174 5.80 1.67 -4.98
CA THR A 174 4.36 1.50 -4.74
C THR A 174 4.06 1.57 -3.25
N HIS A 175 2.84 1.96 -2.89
CA HIS A 175 2.35 1.92 -1.52
C HIS A 175 1.89 0.51 -1.13
N GLY A 176 1.22 -0.19 -2.04
CA GLY A 176 0.67 -1.53 -1.82
C GLY A 176 -0.78 -1.52 -1.32
N ASP A 177 -1.06 -0.83 -0.21
CA ASP A 177 -2.41 -0.76 0.39
C ASP A 177 -3.08 0.63 0.24
N VAL A 178 -3.54 0.98 -0.97
CA VAL A 178 -4.16 2.29 -1.26
C VAL A 178 -5.68 2.26 -1.02
N ARG A 179 -6.06 2.39 0.26
CA ARG A 179 -7.46 2.47 0.73
C ARG A 179 -7.78 3.79 1.43
N THR A 180 -9.06 4.14 1.51
CA THR A 180 -9.55 5.36 2.17
C THR A 180 -9.20 5.44 3.67
N ALA A 181 -9.01 4.31 4.34
CA ALA A 181 -8.53 4.27 5.74
C ALA A 181 -7.06 4.70 5.88
N ASN A 182 -6.26 4.58 4.81
CA ASN A 182 -4.82 4.88 4.80
C ASN A 182 -4.51 6.29 4.23
N ILE A 183 -5.54 7.08 3.97
CA ILE A 183 -5.43 8.46 3.47
C ILE A 183 -5.98 9.40 4.53
N MET A 184 -5.22 10.42 4.90
CA MET A 184 -5.58 11.44 5.89
C MET A 184 -6.00 12.71 5.17
N VAL A 185 -7.09 13.33 5.64
CA VAL A 185 -7.63 14.57 5.06
C VAL A 185 -7.96 15.60 6.13
N ASP A 186 -7.95 16.86 5.71
CA ASP A 186 -8.43 18.00 6.49
C ASP A 186 -9.27 18.92 5.58
N ARG A 187 -9.94 19.91 6.17
CA ARG A 187 -10.74 20.91 5.46
C ARG A 187 -10.17 22.30 5.68
N ASP A 188 -10.13 23.11 4.62
CA ASP A 188 -9.74 24.51 4.73
C ASP A 188 -10.88 25.40 5.25
N GLU A 189 -10.64 26.71 5.36
CA GLU A 189 -11.65 27.69 5.78
C GLU A 189 -12.81 27.84 4.78
N SER A 190 -12.59 27.45 3.52
CA SER A 190 -13.60 27.41 2.45
C SER A 190 -14.53 26.19 2.58
N GLY A 191 -14.10 25.16 3.31
CA GLY A 191 -14.76 23.86 3.43
C GLY A 191 -14.27 22.81 2.43
N ASP A 192 -13.24 23.12 1.62
CA ASP A 192 -12.65 22.23 0.66
C ASP A 192 -11.66 21.26 1.31
N TYR A 193 -11.66 20.02 0.85
CA TYR A 193 -10.84 18.96 1.41
C TYR A 193 -9.47 18.86 0.74
N PHE A 194 -8.43 18.70 1.55
CA PHE A 194 -7.08 18.44 1.09
C PHE A 194 -6.45 17.23 1.78
N VAL A 195 -5.59 16.53 1.03
CA VAL A 195 -4.84 15.37 1.53
C VAL A 195 -3.71 15.86 2.42
N THR A 196 -3.75 15.49 3.70
CA THR A 196 -2.70 15.84 4.66
C THR A 196 -1.62 14.79 4.77
N GLY A 197 -1.96 13.51 4.52
CA GLY A 197 -1.06 12.37 4.70
C GLY A 197 -1.52 11.12 3.96
N VAL A 198 -0.57 10.28 3.57
CA VAL A 198 -0.79 8.87 3.20
C VAL A 198 0.00 8.03 4.21
N ILE A 199 -0.63 7.04 4.84
CA ILE A 199 -0.11 6.29 6.00
C ILE A 199 -0.15 4.77 5.75
N ASP A 200 0.47 3.98 6.64
CA ASP A 200 0.48 2.51 6.59
C ASP A 200 1.33 1.93 5.45
N TRP A 201 2.64 2.23 5.50
CA TRP A 201 3.62 1.94 4.44
C TRP A 201 4.29 0.54 4.59
N GLU A 202 3.60 -0.41 5.22
CA GLU A 202 4.16 -1.74 5.53
C GLU A 202 4.19 -2.71 4.32
N THR A 203 3.36 -2.45 3.31
CA THR A 203 3.30 -3.19 2.02
C THR A 203 4.09 -2.51 0.89
N SER A 204 4.87 -1.47 1.20
CA SER A 204 5.44 -0.56 0.20
C SER A 204 6.81 -0.99 -0.29
N GLU A 205 6.90 -1.31 -1.59
CA GLU A 205 8.07 -1.93 -2.22
C GLU A 205 8.22 -1.48 -3.69
N PHE A 206 9.34 -1.83 -4.32
CA PHE A 206 9.57 -1.61 -5.76
C PHE A 206 8.94 -2.72 -6.59
N TYR A 207 8.03 -2.36 -7.50
CA TYR A 207 7.30 -3.30 -8.34
C TYR A 207 7.17 -2.87 -9.80
N PRO A 208 6.74 -3.75 -10.72
CA PRO A 208 6.40 -3.37 -12.08
C PRO A 208 5.35 -2.25 -12.11
N GLU A 209 5.37 -1.42 -13.16
CA GLU A 209 4.45 -0.28 -13.27
C GLU A 209 2.97 -0.66 -13.02
N TYR A 210 2.54 -1.81 -13.53
CA TYR A 210 1.16 -2.27 -13.44
C TYR A 210 0.73 -2.77 -12.04
N PHE A 211 1.67 -3.06 -11.12
CA PHE A 211 1.38 -3.85 -9.92
C PHE A 211 0.25 -3.24 -9.06
N GLU A 212 0.37 -1.96 -8.73
CA GLU A 212 -0.61 -1.28 -7.89
C GLU A 212 -1.99 -1.25 -8.55
N SER A 213 -2.06 -1.05 -9.87
CA SER A 213 -3.33 -1.09 -10.61
C SER A 213 -3.97 -2.48 -10.70
N SER A 214 -3.18 -3.55 -10.66
CA SER A 214 -3.72 -4.91 -10.56
C SER A 214 -4.12 -5.27 -9.13
N LYS A 215 -3.63 -4.54 -8.11
CA LYS A 215 -3.83 -4.82 -6.69
C LYS A 215 -4.89 -3.96 -5.98
N ILE A 216 -5.07 -2.71 -6.39
CA ILE A 216 -5.83 -1.68 -5.66
C ILE A 216 -7.33 -1.97 -5.41
N LEU A 217 -7.93 -2.88 -6.19
CA LEU A 217 -9.30 -3.38 -5.93
C LEU A 217 -9.37 -4.82 -5.40
N TYR A 218 -8.31 -5.39 -4.81
CA TYR A 218 -8.45 -6.69 -4.12
C TYR A 218 -9.28 -6.59 -2.83
N LEU A 219 -9.21 -5.46 -2.14
CA LEU A 219 -10.03 -5.19 -0.94
C LEU A 219 -11.51 -4.90 -1.29
N PHE A 220 -11.84 -4.65 -2.56
CA PHE A 220 -13.22 -4.38 -2.98
C PHE A 220 -14.01 -5.66 -3.20
N ASN A 221 -14.89 -5.93 -2.25
CA ASN A 221 -15.93 -6.94 -2.36
C ASN A 221 -17.01 -6.47 -3.36
N VAL A 222 -17.60 -7.39 -4.13
CA VAL A 222 -18.74 -7.09 -5.02
C VAL A 222 -20.01 -6.62 -4.28
N HIS A 223 -20.04 -6.81 -2.97
CA HIS A 223 -21.10 -6.34 -2.07
C HIS A 223 -20.81 -4.97 -1.43
N ASP A 224 -19.60 -4.44 -1.58
CA ASP A 224 -19.27 -3.09 -1.10
C ASP A 224 -20.11 -2.04 -1.86
N GLN A 225 -20.69 -1.11 -1.11
CA GLN A 225 -21.49 0.00 -1.65
C GLN A 225 -20.67 1.28 -1.85
N SER A 226 -19.38 1.25 -1.46
CA SER A 226 -18.45 2.36 -1.65
C SER A 226 -18.23 2.67 -3.13
N ASP A 227 -18.33 3.94 -3.49
CA ASP A 227 -17.97 4.48 -4.80
C ASP A 227 -16.47 4.85 -4.92
N TRP A 228 -15.63 4.51 -3.92
CA TRP A 228 -14.19 4.81 -3.90
C TRP A 228 -13.47 4.37 -5.19
N TRP A 229 -13.87 3.25 -5.79
CA TRP A 229 -13.30 2.73 -7.04
C TRP A 229 -13.36 3.71 -8.22
N ARG A 230 -14.26 4.72 -8.19
CA ARG A 230 -14.37 5.77 -9.21
C ARG A 230 -13.31 6.87 -9.07
N TYR A 231 -12.79 7.04 -7.86
CA TYR A 231 -11.93 8.15 -7.46
C TYR A 231 -10.50 7.72 -7.15
N ILE A 232 -10.14 6.49 -7.55
CA ILE A 232 -8.77 6.00 -7.54
C ILE A 232 -7.90 6.88 -8.45
N PRO A 233 -6.64 7.20 -8.06
CA PRO A 233 -5.76 8.01 -8.88
C PRO A 233 -5.47 7.36 -10.24
N GLU A 234 -5.52 8.14 -11.32
CA GLU A 234 -5.44 7.65 -12.70
C GLU A 234 -4.14 6.87 -12.97
N CYS A 235 -3.02 7.35 -12.43
CA CYS A 235 -1.70 6.72 -12.57
C CYS A 235 -1.61 5.27 -12.04
N ILE A 236 -2.54 4.87 -11.17
CA ILE A 236 -2.68 3.54 -10.55
C ILE A 236 -4.08 2.92 -10.74
N ALA A 237 -4.94 3.51 -11.56
CA ALA A 237 -6.30 3.02 -11.77
C ALA A 237 -6.30 1.67 -12.51
N PRO A 238 -7.18 0.71 -12.16
CA PRO A 238 -7.31 -0.57 -12.87
C PRO A 238 -7.54 -0.42 -14.38
N ALA A 239 -8.18 0.67 -14.81
CA ALA A 239 -8.41 1.00 -16.21
C ALA A 239 -7.12 1.21 -17.03
N LYS A 240 -5.97 1.45 -16.37
CA LYS A 240 -4.66 1.57 -17.01
C LYS A 240 -4.07 0.21 -17.42
N HIS A 241 -4.43 -0.88 -16.72
CA HIS A 241 -3.98 -2.25 -16.99
C HIS A 241 -5.13 -3.27 -16.77
N PRO A 242 -6.25 -3.15 -17.50
CA PRO A 242 -7.49 -3.85 -17.20
C PRO A 242 -7.38 -5.37 -17.34
N GLU A 243 -6.56 -5.87 -18.28
CA GLU A 243 -6.31 -7.31 -18.45
C GLU A 243 -5.59 -7.88 -17.23
N ARG A 244 -4.59 -7.16 -16.71
CA ARG A 244 -3.81 -7.57 -15.53
C ARG A 244 -4.66 -7.54 -14.27
N TRP A 245 -5.55 -6.55 -14.15
CA TRP A 245 -6.54 -6.49 -13.08
C TRP A 245 -7.56 -7.64 -13.15
N LEU A 246 -8.14 -7.90 -14.33
CA LEU A 246 -9.11 -9.00 -14.53
C LEU A 246 -8.48 -10.37 -14.26
N VAL A 247 -7.28 -10.63 -14.80
CA VAL A 247 -6.53 -11.87 -14.53
C VAL A 247 -6.19 -11.99 -13.04
N GLY A 248 -5.79 -10.90 -12.39
CA GLY A 248 -5.58 -10.84 -10.94
C GLY A 248 -6.84 -11.21 -10.14
N ARG A 249 -8.01 -10.66 -10.51
CA ARG A 249 -9.30 -10.99 -9.87
C ARG A 249 -9.70 -12.46 -10.08
N LEU A 250 -9.39 -13.07 -11.22
CA LEU A 250 -9.59 -14.50 -11.48
C LEU A 250 -8.59 -15.37 -10.70
N TRP A 251 -7.34 -14.92 -10.57
CA TRP A 251 -6.29 -15.60 -9.79
C TRP A 251 -6.62 -15.62 -8.31
N ASN A 252 -7.10 -14.49 -7.76
CA ASN A 252 -7.51 -14.37 -6.36
C ASN A 252 -8.52 -15.47 -5.97
N GLN A 253 -9.53 -15.74 -6.82
CA GLN A 253 -10.52 -16.82 -6.61
C GLN A 253 -9.93 -18.24 -6.53
N CYS A 254 -8.68 -18.44 -6.93
CA CYS A 254 -7.97 -19.72 -6.84
C CYS A 254 -7.12 -19.84 -5.56
N VAL A 255 -6.60 -18.72 -5.03
CA VAL A 255 -5.66 -18.71 -3.90
C VAL A 255 -6.30 -18.42 -2.54
N THR A 256 -7.46 -17.76 -2.51
CA THR A 256 -8.26 -17.44 -1.31
C THR A 256 -9.42 -18.40 -1.04
N ARG A 257 -9.36 -19.64 -1.57
CA ARG A 257 -10.31 -20.69 -1.20
C ARG A 257 -9.87 -21.43 0.06
N ASP A 258 -10.78 -21.40 1.03
CA ASP A 258 -10.79 -21.99 2.37
C ASP A 258 -9.88 -21.29 3.41
#